data_AF-A0A9E1ZVN0-F1
#
_entry.id   AF-A0A9E1ZVN0-F1
#
_cell.length_a   1.000
_cell.length_b   1.000
_cell.length_c   1.000
_cell.angle_alpha   90.00
_cell.angle_beta   90.00
_cell.angle_gamma   90.00
#
_symmetry.space_group_name_H-M   'P 1'
#
loop_
_entity.id
_entity.type
_entity.pdbx_description
1 polymer ?
#
loop_
_entity_poly.entity_id
_entity_poly.type
_entity_poly.pdbx_seq_one_letter_code
_entity_poly.pdbx_strand_id
1 'polypeptide(L)'
;MVEALDGDYENSAHFSDAEKAAIRWAVIMTEKQYQGSPGNPPQHRPALEELKKYYSTAQIIELTHAIGYTNYWNRFTDILEIDLEDQKSVDKGAKGAVIDVDQYVEYMKSCWWNDHE
;
A
#
# COMPACT_ATOMS: atom_id res chain seq x y z
N MET A 1 -5.97 -12.35 -5.71
CA MET A 1 -5.39 -11.67 -4.53
C MET A 1 -4.44 -12.66 -3.90
N VAL A 2 -3.19 -12.30 -3.58
CA VAL A 2 -2.23 -13.26 -3.01
C VAL A 2 -2.72 -13.63 -1.61
N GLU A 3 -2.98 -14.91 -1.33
CA GLU A 3 -3.45 -15.42 -0.02
C GLU A 3 -2.59 -14.91 1.16
N ALA A 4 -1.32 -14.59 0.91
CA ALA A 4 -0.43 -13.99 1.90
C ALA A 4 -0.92 -12.65 2.47
N LEU A 5 -1.72 -11.88 1.72
CA LEU A 5 -2.28 -10.60 2.18
C LEU A 5 -3.52 -10.78 3.09
N ASP A 6 -4.08 -11.99 3.18
CA ASP A 6 -5.22 -12.31 4.07
C ASP A 6 -4.81 -12.63 5.52
N GLY A 7 -3.52 -12.50 5.86
CA GLY A 7 -3.10 -12.48 7.27
C GLY A 7 -1.72 -13.08 7.59
N ASP A 8 -1.08 -13.81 6.67
CA ASP A 8 0.22 -14.46 6.91
C ASP A 8 1.39 -13.79 6.15
N TYR A 9 1.30 -12.49 5.92
CA TYR A 9 2.33 -11.75 5.18
C TYR A 9 3.67 -11.74 5.93
N GLU A 10 3.66 -11.87 7.27
CA GLU A 10 4.86 -11.86 8.11
C GLU A 10 5.76 -13.08 7.80
N ASN A 11 5.16 -14.26 7.57
CA ASN A 11 5.90 -15.48 7.24
C ASN A 11 6.00 -15.75 5.72
N SER A 12 5.31 -14.96 4.90
CA SER A 12 5.35 -15.09 3.45
C SER A 12 6.77 -14.89 2.91
N ALA A 13 7.20 -15.79 2.03
CA ALA A 13 8.46 -15.67 1.27
C ALA A 13 8.33 -14.75 0.05
N HIS A 14 7.11 -14.26 -0.26
CA HIS A 14 6.84 -13.40 -1.41
C HIS A 14 7.15 -11.92 -1.16
N PHE A 15 7.43 -11.54 0.08
CA PHE A 15 7.72 -10.17 0.47
C PHE A 15 9.10 -10.07 1.10
N SER A 16 9.86 -9.05 0.72
CA SER A 16 11.07 -8.61 1.40
C SER A 16 10.74 -8.05 2.80
N ASP A 17 11.77 -7.90 3.64
CA ASP A 17 11.59 -7.32 4.98
C ASP A 17 11.07 -5.87 4.92
N ALA A 18 11.49 -5.10 3.90
CA ALA A 18 11.01 -3.74 3.67
C ALA A 18 9.51 -3.72 3.31
N GLU A 19 9.05 -4.66 2.48
CA GLU A 19 7.64 -4.78 2.11
C GLU A 19 6.80 -5.26 3.30
N LYS A 20 7.31 -6.19 4.12
CA LYS A 20 6.64 -6.62 5.36
C LYS A 20 6.50 -5.47 6.35
N ALA A 21 7.52 -4.62 6.52
CA ALA A 21 7.43 -3.43 7.35
C ALA A 21 6.35 -2.45 6.85
N ALA A 22 6.27 -2.25 5.53
CA ALA A 22 5.21 -1.46 4.89
C ALA A 22 3.81 -2.03 5.12
N ILE A 23 3.62 -3.35 4.93
CA ILE A 23 2.34 -4.02 5.17
C ILE A 23 1.95 -3.93 6.64
N ARG A 24 2.91 -4.12 7.58
CA ARG A 24 2.65 -3.97 9.01
C ARG A 24 2.14 -2.59 9.38
N TRP A 25 2.72 -1.55 8.79
CA TRP A 25 2.25 -0.18 8.99
C TRP A 25 0.83 0.03 8.45
N ALA A 26 0.52 -0.53 7.28
CA ALA A 26 -0.83 -0.52 6.71
C ALA A 26 -1.84 -1.19 7.66
N VAL A 27 -1.53 -2.36 8.19
CA VAL A 27 -2.37 -3.07 9.18
C VAL A 27 -2.63 -2.21 10.41
N ILE A 28 -1.60 -1.58 10.99
CA ILE A 28 -1.74 -0.71 12.17
C ILE A 28 -2.70 0.45 11.91
N MET A 29 -2.60 1.10 10.75
CA MET A 29 -3.46 2.21 10.37
C MET A 29 -4.90 1.76 10.11
N THR A 30 -5.08 0.66 9.38
CA THR A 30 -6.39 0.15 8.98
C THR A 30 -7.18 -0.41 10.16
N GLU A 31 -6.55 -1.19 11.03
CA GLU A 31 -7.16 -1.79 12.22
C GLU A 31 -7.14 -0.86 13.45
N LYS A 32 -6.62 0.35 13.30
CA LYS A 32 -6.54 1.36 14.37
C LYS A 32 -5.71 0.90 15.58
N GLN A 33 -4.74 0.01 15.39
CA GLN A 33 -3.83 -0.44 16.45
C GLN A 33 -2.95 0.69 17.01
N TYR A 34 -2.92 1.85 16.36
CA TYR A 34 -2.33 3.09 16.88
C TYR A 34 -3.08 3.67 18.09
N GLN A 35 -4.34 3.28 18.33
CA GLN A 35 -5.14 3.71 19.48
C GLN A 35 -4.89 2.87 20.74
N GLY A 36 -4.48 1.60 20.55
CA GLY A 36 -4.42 0.60 21.63
C GLY A 36 -5.82 0.13 22.09
N SER A 37 -5.84 -0.77 23.06
CA SER A 37 -7.04 -1.26 23.74
C SER A 37 -6.72 -1.60 25.20
N PRO A 38 -7.72 -1.84 26.08
CA PRO A 38 -7.44 -2.37 27.42
C PRO A 38 -6.58 -3.63 27.32
N GLY A 39 -5.42 -3.62 27.98
CA GLY A 39 -4.44 -4.72 27.93
C GLY A 39 -3.50 -4.74 26.73
N ASN A 40 -3.71 -3.91 25.69
CA ASN A 40 -2.85 -3.85 24.50
C ASN A 40 -2.41 -2.40 24.22
N PRO A 41 -1.12 -2.05 24.42
CA PRO A 41 -0.65 -0.70 24.14
C PRO A 41 -0.67 -0.38 22.63
N PRO A 42 -0.71 0.91 22.25
CA PRO A 42 -0.54 1.34 20.87
C PRO A 42 0.71 0.75 20.21
N GLN A 43 0.55 0.20 19.01
CA GLN A 43 1.64 -0.53 18.32
C GLN A 43 2.37 0.30 17.26
N HIS A 44 1.96 1.56 17.05
CA HIS A 44 2.51 2.40 15.98
C HIS A 44 3.99 2.78 16.18
N ARG A 45 4.45 2.99 17.41
CA ARG A 45 5.84 3.45 17.63
C ARG A 45 6.88 2.40 17.21
N PRO A 46 6.80 1.13 17.65
CA PRO A 46 7.74 0.11 17.19
C PRO A 46 7.72 -0.08 15.67
N ALA A 47 6.53 -0.07 15.06
CA ALA A 47 6.42 -0.23 13.61
C ALA A 47 6.99 0.95 12.81
N LEU A 48 6.85 2.18 13.32
CA LEU A 48 7.46 3.35 12.69
C LEU A 48 9.00 3.29 12.77
N GLU A 49 9.56 2.82 13.88
CA GLU A 49 11.01 2.61 13.99
C GLU A 49 11.50 1.50 13.06
N GLU A 50 10.70 0.46 12.82
CA GLU A 50 11.02 -0.58 11.83
C GLU A 50 11.02 -0.01 10.40
N LEU A 51 10.00 0.77 10.04
CA LEU A 51 9.90 1.42 8.72
C LEU A 51 11.11 2.30 8.41
N LYS A 52 11.60 3.06 9.40
CA LYS A 52 12.76 3.95 9.26
C LYS A 52 14.06 3.23 8.89
N LYS A 53 14.13 1.91 9.04
CA LYS A 53 15.29 1.12 8.60
C LYS A 53 15.36 0.98 7.08
N TYR A 54 14.22 1.08 6.39
CA TYR A 54 14.10 0.77 4.96
C TYR A 54 13.67 1.98 4.12
N TYR A 55 12.93 2.93 4.72
CA TYR A 55 12.34 4.05 4.00
C TYR A 55 12.77 5.39 4.59
N SER A 56 12.92 6.39 3.72
CA SER A 56 13.13 7.77 4.12
C SER A 56 11.87 8.35 4.78
N THR A 57 12.03 9.46 5.51
CA THR A 57 10.89 10.19 6.09
C THR A 57 9.85 10.58 5.04
N ALA A 58 10.29 11.02 3.86
CA ALA A 58 9.39 11.41 2.77
C ALA A 58 8.58 10.20 2.27
N GLN A 59 9.25 9.06 2.03
CA GLN A 59 8.58 7.82 1.62
C GLN A 59 7.59 7.33 2.68
N ILE A 60 7.90 7.44 3.97
CA ILE A 60 6.97 7.08 5.06
C ILE A 60 5.72 7.96 5.05
N ILE A 61 5.87 9.27 4.81
CA ILE A 61 4.74 10.20 4.69
C ILE A 61 3.84 9.81 3.52
N GLU A 62 4.43 9.53 2.36
CA GLU A 62 3.69 9.13 1.15
C GLU A 62 2.98 7.79 1.34
N LEU A 63 3.67 6.80 1.91
CA LEU A 63 3.11 5.49 2.22
C LEU A 63 1.94 5.62 3.20
N THR A 64 2.09 6.42 4.25
CA THR A 64 1.02 6.74 5.21
C THR A 64 -0.17 7.42 4.52
N HIS A 65 0.09 8.35 3.60
CA HIS A 65 -0.95 9.03 2.83
C HIS A 65 -1.71 8.05 1.93
N ALA A 66 -1.00 7.19 1.19
CA ALA A 66 -1.61 6.18 0.32
C ALA A 66 -2.52 5.22 1.12
N ILE A 67 -2.04 4.71 2.25
CA ILE A 67 -2.82 3.85 3.15
C ILE A 67 -4.07 4.59 3.68
N GLY A 68 -3.90 5.85 4.11
CA GLY A 68 -4.99 6.69 4.59
C GLY A 68 -6.05 6.94 3.51
N TYR A 69 -5.61 7.24 2.28
CA TYR A 69 -6.48 7.43 1.13
C TYR A 69 -7.28 6.16 0.81
N THR A 70 -6.63 5.00 0.75
CA THR A 70 -7.33 3.72 0.53
C THR A 70 -8.32 3.41 1.65
N ASN A 71 -7.96 3.67 2.90
CA ASN A 71 -8.87 3.54 4.05
C ASN A 71 -10.11 4.44 3.92
N TYR A 72 -9.95 5.68 3.47
CA TYR A 72 -11.07 6.57 3.17
C TYR A 72 -11.90 6.04 1.99
N TRP A 73 -11.24 5.66 0.90
CA TRP A 73 -11.88 5.23 -0.33
C TRP A 73 -12.75 4.01 -0.12
N ASN A 74 -12.24 2.98 0.58
CA ASN A 74 -13.03 1.80 0.93
C ASN A 74 -14.32 2.18 1.68
N ARG A 75 -14.23 3.08 2.67
CA ARG A 75 -15.41 3.54 3.42
C ARG A 75 -16.39 4.33 2.54
N PHE A 76 -15.86 5.14 1.63
CA PHE A 76 -16.64 5.96 0.72
C PHE A 76 -17.40 5.09 -0.31
N THR A 77 -16.73 4.09 -0.88
CA THR A 77 -17.37 3.16 -1.84
C THR A 77 -18.35 2.23 -1.15
N ASP A 78 -18.02 1.70 0.03
CA ASP A 78 -18.86 0.76 0.76
C ASP A 78 -20.19 1.40 1.20
N ILE A 79 -20.17 2.62 1.75
CA ILE A 79 -21.39 3.30 2.22
C ILE A 79 -22.30 3.73 1.07
N LEU A 80 -21.73 3.95 -0.11
CA LEU A 80 -22.47 4.34 -1.32
C LEU A 80 -22.85 3.13 -2.17
N GLU A 81 -22.50 1.92 -1.74
CA GLU A 81 -22.72 0.67 -2.48
C GLU A 81 -22.24 0.78 -3.94
N ILE A 82 -21.08 1.43 -4.14
CA ILE A 82 -20.51 1.58 -5.46
C ILE A 82 -20.06 0.21 -5.95
N ASP A 83 -20.77 -0.32 -6.95
CA ASP A 83 -20.37 -1.53 -7.65
C ASP A 83 -18.98 -1.32 -8.25
N LEU A 84 -18.02 -2.15 -7.82
CA LEU A 84 -16.76 -2.29 -8.53
C LEU A 84 -17.07 -2.82 -9.91
N GLU A 85 -16.45 -2.22 -10.94
CA GLU A 85 -16.66 -2.66 -12.31
C GLU A 85 -16.43 -4.17 -12.43
N ASP A 86 -17.41 -4.87 -13.01
CA ASP A 86 -17.28 -6.27 -13.44
C ASP A 86 -15.94 -6.45 -14.18
N GLN A 87 -15.23 -7.54 -13.89
CA GLN A 87 -14.01 -7.94 -14.60
C GLN A 87 -14.12 -7.80 -16.13
N LYS A 88 -15.31 -8.07 -16.70
CA LYS A 88 -15.62 -7.90 -18.13
C LYS A 88 -15.57 -6.45 -18.62
N SER A 89 -15.86 -5.47 -17.76
CA SER A 89 -15.73 -4.05 -18.07
C SER A 89 -14.26 -3.63 -18.06
N VAL A 90 -13.47 -4.14 -17.10
CA VAL A 90 -12.01 -3.97 -17.05
C VAL A 90 -11.32 -4.59 -18.27
N ASP A 91 -11.74 -5.80 -18.67
CA ASP A 91 -11.21 -6.51 -19.85
C ASP A 91 -11.44 -5.77 -21.18
N LYS A 92 -12.45 -4.90 -21.26
CA LYS A 92 -12.67 -4.04 -22.44
C LYS A 92 -11.63 -2.92 -22.51
N GLY A 93 -11.20 -2.38 -21.37
CA GLY A 93 -10.13 -1.38 -21.29
C GLY A 93 -8.76 -1.94 -21.67
N ALA A 94 -8.50 -3.21 -21.35
CA ALA A 94 -7.24 -3.90 -21.67
C ALA A 94 -6.92 -3.96 -23.18
N LYS A 95 -7.93 -3.87 -24.05
CA LYS A 95 -7.74 -3.83 -25.51
C LYS A 95 -7.47 -2.43 -26.07
N GLY A 96 -7.67 -1.38 -25.28
CA GLY A 96 -7.55 0.03 -25.71
C GLY A 96 -6.26 0.72 -25.31
N ALA A 97 -5.58 0.26 -24.25
CA ALA A 97 -4.34 0.85 -23.77
C ALA A 97 -3.12 0.16 -24.40
N VAL A 98 -2.70 0.62 -25.58
CA VAL A 98 -1.36 0.30 -26.09
C VAL A 98 -0.37 1.17 -25.31
N ILE A 99 0.27 0.59 -24.30
CA ILE A 99 1.36 1.24 -23.57
C ILE A 99 2.65 0.93 -24.33
N ASP A 100 3.31 1.96 -24.83
CA ASP A 100 4.69 1.86 -25.29
C ASP A 100 5.59 1.64 -24.06
N VAL A 101 6.16 0.45 -23.97
CA VAL A 101 6.96 0.03 -22.81
C VAL A 101 8.23 0.87 -22.68
N ASP A 102 8.85 1.25 -23.79
CA ASP A 102 10.07 2.04 -23.77
C ASP A 102 9.78 3.46 -23.30
N GLN A 103 8.68 4.05 -23.80
CA GLN A 103 8.21 5.36 -23.34
C GLN A 103 7.84 5.36 -21.85
N TYR A 104 7.18 4.30 -21.38
CA TYR A 104 6.82 4.16 -19.96
C TYR A 104 8.07 4.03 -19.08
N VAL A 105 9.06 3.23 -19.50
CA VAL A 105 10.32 3.06 -18.76
C VAL A 105 11.13 4.36 -18.73
N GLU A 106 11.21 5.09 -19.84
CA GLU A 106 11.87 6.41 -19.87
C GLU A 106 11.18 7.40 -18.93
N TYR A 107 9.84 7.45 -18.93
CA TYR A 107 9.09 8.29 -18.02
C TYR A 107 9.39 7.94 -16.56
N MET A 108 9.29 6.66 -16.18
CA MET A 108 9.56 6.22 -14.81
C MET A 108 10.99 6.54 -14.36
N LYS A 109 11.97 6.48 -15.28
CA LYS A 109 13.36 6.89 -15.02
C LYS A 109 13.54 8.41 -14.88
N SER A 110 12.72 9.19 -15.59
CA SER A 110 12.74 10.66 -15.51
C SER A 110 12.08 11.20 -14.24
N CYS A 111 11.37 10.36 -13.50
CA CYS A 111 10.68 10.78 -12.30
C CYS A 111 11.63 11.01 -11.13
N TRP A 112 11.28 12.00 -10.32
CA TRP A 112 12.07 12.54 -9.22
C TRP A 112 12.49 11.52 -8.15
N TRP A 113 11.84 10.36 -8.05
CA TRP A 113 12.24 9.29 -7.12
C TRP A 113 13.45 8.46 -7.59
N ASN A 114 13.89 8.66 -8.84
CA ASN A 114 15.10 8.06 -9.41
C ASN A 114 16.30 9.03 -9.38
N ASP A 115 16.18 10.18 -8.68
CA ASP A 115 17.31 11.06 -8.42
C ASP A 115 18.27 10.35 -7.43
N HIS A 116 19.38 9.82 -7.96
CA HIS A 116 20.47 9.30 -7.16
C HIS A 116 21.37 10.47 -6.70
N GLU A 117 21.32 10.81 -5.40
CA GLU A 117 22.42 11.53 -4.72
C GLU A 117 23.66 10.63 -4.55
#